data_AF-A0A7A7A774-F1
#
_entry.id   AF-A0A7A7A774-F1
#
_cell.length_a   1.000
_cell.length_b   1.000
_cell.length_c   1.000
_cell.angle_alpha   90.00
_cell.angle_beta   90.00
_cell.angle_gamma   90.00
#
_symmetry.space_group_name_H-M   'P 1'
#
loop_
_entity.id
_entity.type
_entity.pdbx_description
1 polymer ?
#
loop_
_entity_poly.entity_id
_entity_poly.type
_entity_poly.pdbx_seq_one_letter_code
_entity_poly.pdbx_strand_id
1 'polypeptide(L)'
;YTGGRSMLRYYIQPKRKMRPSKRTVRFETQPGYQLQHDWGEVEVEVAGQRCKVNFAVNTLGFSRRFHVFAAPKQDAEHTYESLVRAFRY
;
A
#
# COMPACT_ATOMS: atom_id res chain seq x y z
N TYR A 1 -30.05 -17.14 -6.08
CA TYR A 1 -30.58 -15.77 -6.15
C TYR A 1 -29.57 -14.85 -6.84
N THR A 2 -29.79 -14.48 -8.11
CA THR A 2 -28.80 -13.85 -9.01
C THR A 2 -28.98 -12.33 -9.20
N GLY A 3 -29.98 -11.71 -8.55
CA GLY A 3 -30.40 -10.33 -8.84
C GLY A 3 -29.74 -9.19 -8.03
N GLY A 4 -29.15 -9.47 -6.87
CA GLY A 4 -28.75 -8.41 -5.92
C GLY A 4 -27.57 -7.53 -6.37
N ARG A 5 -26.50 -8.13 -6.89
CA ARG A 5 -25.28 -7.40 -7.30
C ARG A 5 -25.47 -6.60 -8.58
N SER A 6 -26.26 -7.11 -9.52
CA SER A 6 -26.50 -6.46 -10.83
C SER A 6 -27.42 -5.26 -10.70
N MET A 7 -28.50 -5.35 -9.91
CA MET A 7 -29.40 -4.20 -9.67
C MET A 7 -28.68 -3.04 -8.97
N LEU A 8 -27.85 -3.33 -7.97
CA LEU A 8 -27.04 -2.31 -7.30
C LEU A 8 -26.06 -1.63 -8.28
N ARG A 9 -25.45 -2.39 -9.19
CA ARG A 9 -24.59 -1.83 -10.25
C ARG A 9 -25.38 -0.91 -11.18
N TYR A 10 -26.53 -1.35 -11.70
CA TYR A 10 -27.37 -0.54 -12.59
C TYR A 10 -27.81 0.78 -11.94
N TYR A 11 -28.15 0.74 -10.65
CA TYR A 11 -28.55 1.94 -9.91
C TYR A 11 -27.39 2.92 -9.68
N ILE A 12 -26.18 2.41 -9.39
CA ILE A 12 -25.02 3.25 -9.05
C ILE A 12 -24.32 3.81 -10.30
N GLN A 13 -24.28 3.06 -11.42
CA GLN A 13 -23.53 3.42 -12.62
C GLN A 13 -23.83 4.83 -13.19
N PRO A 14 -25.11 5.25 -13.37
CA PRO A 14 -25.41 6.60 -13.86
C PRO A 14 -25.02 7.68 -12.83
N LYS A 15 -25.13 7.38 -11.53
CA LYS A 15 -24.80 8.31 -10.44
C LYS A 15 -23.31 8.58 -10.27
N ARG A 16 -22.43 7.69 -10.75
CA ARG A 16 -20.98 7.93 -10.73
C ARG A 16 -20.55 9.04 -11.68
N LYS A 17 -21.22 9.16 -12.84
CA LYS A 17 -20.94 10.22 -13.83
C LYS A 17 -21.39 11.61 -13.38
N MET A 18 -22.37 11.67 -12.47
CA MET A 18 -22.92 12.91 -11.91
C MET A 18 -22.15 13.41 -10.68
N ARG A 19 -21.08 12.72 -10.26
CA ARG A 19 -20.27 13.20 -9.15
C ARG A 19 -19.57 14.50 -9.58
N PRO A 20 -19.69 15.60 -8.82
CA PRO A 20 -18.90 16.79 -9.08
C PRO A 20 -17.42 16.41 -9.17
N SER A 21 -16.67 17.05 -10.06
CA SER A 21 -15.21 16.89 -10.05
C SER A 21 -14.71 17.18 -8.63
N LYS A 22 -13.80 16.33 -8.11
CA LYS A 22 -13.24 16.53 -6.78
C LYS A 22 -12.61 17.92 -6.76
N ARG A 23 -13.21 18.86 -5.99
CA ARG A 23 -12.65 20.19 -5.73
C ARG A 23 -11.37 20.13 -4.88
N THR A 24 -11.02 18.96 -4.37
CA THR A 24 -9.75 18.73 -3.71
C THR A 24 -8.66 18.48 -4.74
N VAL A 25 -7.84 19.51 -4.97
CA VAL A 25 -6.53 19.33 -5.59
C VAL A 25 -5.71 18.46 -4.64
N ARG A 26 -5.25 17.30 -5.11
CA ARG A 26 -4.31 16.49 -4.34
C ARG A 26 -2.96 17.20 -4.38
N PHE A 27 -2.53 17.73 -3.24
CA PHE A 27 -1.15 18.17 -3.05
C PHE A 27 -0.29 16.94 -2.87
N GLU A 28 0.04 16.28 -3.97
CA GLU A 28 1.08 15.25 -3.99
C GLU A 28 2.44 15.95 -4.06
N THR A 29 3.39 15.54 -3.23
CA THR A 29 4.77 15.98 -3.35
C THR A 29 5.42 15.36 -4.60
N GLN A 30 6.47 15.99 -5.11
CA GLN A 30 7.23 15.44 -6.25
C GLN A 30 7.83 14.06 -5.89
N PRO A 31 8.18 13.21 -6.89
CA PRO A 31 8.84 11.94 -6.64
C PRO A 31 10.05 12.09 -5.71
N GLY A 32 10.15 11.22 -4.70
CA GLY A 32 11.28 11.22 -3.74
C GLY A 32 11.13 12.17 -2.55
N TYR A 33 10.14 13.08 -2.53
CA TYR A 33 9.97 14.04 -1.43
C TYR A 33 9.15 13.50 -0.26
N GLN A 34 8.26 12.54 -0.51
CA GLN A 34 7.44 11.93 0.52
C GLN A 34 7.21 10.46 0.25
N LEU A 35 7.28 9.68 1.33
CA LEU A 35 6.83 8.30 1.39
C LEU A 35 6.24 8.03 2.78
N GLN A 36 5.38 7.03 2.87
CA GLN A 36 4.95 6.47 4.15
C GLN A 36 5.65 5.13 4.33
N HIS A 37 6.26 4.93 5.48
CA HIS A 37 6.93 3.70 5.88
C HIS A 37 6.27 3.18 7.15
N ASP A 38 6.08 1.87 7.23
CA ASP A 38 5.60 1.19 8.42
C ASP A 38 6.23 -0.20 8.55
N TRP A 39 6.28 -0.72 9.78
CA TRP A 39 6.73 -2.08 10.07
C TRP A 39 5.53 -2.94 10.48
N GLY A 40 5.44 -4.11 9.87
CA GLY A 40 4.54 -5.17 10.29
C GLY A 40 5.29 -6.38 10.82
N GLU A 41 4.66 -7.12 11.72
CA GLU A 41 5.14 -8.42 12.20
C GLU A 41 4.04 -9.45 12.04
N VAL A 42 4.43 -10.67 11.71
CA VAL A 42 3.51 -11.81 11.70
C VAL A 42 4.24 -13.08 12.15
N GLU A 43 3.57 -13.90 12.94
CA GLU A 43 4.04 -15.26 13.22
C GLU A 43 3.56 -16.19 12.11
N VAL A 44 4.51 -16.76 11.38
CA VAL A 44 4.26 -17.65 10.24
C VAL A 44 5.24 -18.81 10.28
N GLU A 45 4.89 -19.89 9.59
CA GLU A 45 5.82 -20.98 9.35
C GLU A 45 6.67 -20.67 8.12
N VAL A 46 7.99 -20.62 8.30
CA VAL A 46 8.99 -20.46 7.23
C VAL A 46 9.91 -21.65 7.27
N ALA A 47 10.03 -22.37 6.15
CA ALA A 47 10.86 -23.58 6.05
C ALA A 47 10.57 -24.62 7.18
N GLY A 48 9.31 -24.79 7.56
CA GLY A 48 8.90 -25.75 8.61
C GLY A 48 9.13 -25.28 10.04
N GLN A 49 9.62 -24.05 10.24
CA GLN A 49 9.81 -23.46 11.57
C GLN A 49 8.87 -22.28 11.76
N ARG A 50 8.16 -22.26 12.89
CA ARG A 50 7.40 -21.09 13.32
C ARG A 50 8.38 -20.00 13.74
N CYS A 51 8.37 -18.89 13.03
CA CYS A 51 9.17 -17.72 13.37
C CYS A 51 8.35 -16.44 13.19
N LYS A 52 8.73 -15.42 13.94
CA LYS A 52 8.26 -14.07 13.72
C LYS A 52 8.99 -13.49 12.50
N VAL A 53 8.22 -13.04 11.52
CA VAL A 53 8.74 -12.34 10.33
C VAL A 53 8.40 -10.86 10.44
N ASN A 54 9.42 -10.02 10.29
CA ASN A 54 9.25 -8.57 10.19
C ASN A 54 9.21 -8.18 8.71
N PHE A 55 8.32 -7.27 8.34
CA PHE A 55 8.26 -6.74 6.99
C PHE A 55 8.04 -5.23 7.00
N ALA A 56 8.89 -4.53 6.27
CA ALA A 56 8.76 -3.10 6.03
C ALA A 56 7.85 -2.86 4.83
N VAL A 57 6.88 -1.96 5.01
CA VAL A 57 5.92 -1.55 3.99
C VAL A 57 6.17 -0.11 3.64
N ASN A 58 6.35 0.18 2.35
CA ASN A 58 6.55 1.53 1.85
C ASN A 58 5.46 1.88 0.83
N THR A 59 4.85 3.05 1.00
CA THR A 59 3.97 3.67 0.01
C THR A 59 4.57 4.98 -0.45
N LEU A 60 5.00 5.06 -1.72
CA LEU A 60 5.56 6.28 -2.29
C LEU A 60 4.45 7.32 -2.49
N GLY A 61 4.65 8.55 -1.99
CA GLY A 61 3.62 9.60 -2.01
C GLY A 61 3.13 9.92 -3.42
N PHE A 62 4.06 10.20 -4.33
CA PHE A 62 3.75 10.57 -5.71
C PHE A 62 3.11 9.42 -6.51
N SER A 63 3.81 8.28 -6.63
CA SER A 63 3.39 7.18 -7.52
C SER A 63 2.35 6.25 -6.90
N ARG A 64 2.15 6.33 -5.57
CA ARG A 64 1.37 5.35 -4.80
C ARG A 64 1.87 3.92 -4.96
N ARG A 65 3.11 3.75 -5.41
CA ARG A 65 3.77 2.45 -5.50
C ARG A 65 3.84 1.85 -4.10
N PHE A 66 3.37 0.61 -4.01
CA PHE A 66 3.43 -0.20 -2.80
C PHE A 66 4.62 -1.15 -2.89
N HIS A 67 5.48 -1.14 -1.88
CA HIS A 67 6.68 -1.97 -1.79
C HIS A 67 6.74 -2.65 -0.43
N VAL A 68 7.05 -3.95 -0.41
CA VAL A 68 7.18 -4.75 0.81
C VAL A 68 8.53 -5.45 0.81
N PHE A 69 9.20 -5.41 1.95
CA PHE A 69 10.51 -6.04 2.15
C PHE A 69 10.54 -6.77 3.50
N ALA A 70 10.78 -8.09 3.48
CA ALA A 70 10.97 -8.87 4.70
C ALA A 70 12.40 -8.67 5.23
N ALA A 71 12.53 -8.41 6.53
CA ALA A 71 13.81 -8.16 7.19
C ALA A 71 13.94 -8.96 8.49
N PRO A 72 15.17 -9.26 8.96
CA PRO A 72 15.40 -9.96 10.22
C PRO A 72 14.87 -9.22 11.46
N LYS A 73 14.93 -7.89 11.48
CA LYS A 73 14.56 -7.06 12.63
C LYS A 73 14.15 -5.64 12.23
N GLN A 74 13.43 -4.96 13.11
CA GLN A 74 13.00 -3.58 12.94
C GLN A 74 14.05 -2.61 13.50
N ASP A 75 15.09 -2.32 12.72
CA ASP A 75 16.11 -1.36 13.10
C ASP A 75 16.36 -0.31 12.01
N ALA A 76 17.23 0.65 12.32
CA ALA A 76 17.56 1.73 11.40
C ALA A 76 18.20 1.21 10.11
N GLU A 77 19.10 0.23 10.20
CA GLU A 77 19.81 -0.35 9.06
C GLU A 77 18.82 -0.94 8.03
N HIS A 78 17.90 -1.79 8.50
CA HIS A 78 16.90 -2.41 7.63
C HIS A 78 15.84 -1.42 7.16
N THR A 79 15.59 -0.35 7.93
CA THR A 79 14.75 0.77 7.48
C THR A 79 15.41 1.46 6.27
N TYR A 80 16.69 1.82 6.35
CA TYR A 80 17.41 2.43 5.23
C TYR A 80 17.46 1.51 4.00
N GLU A 81 17.73 0.22 4.20
CA GLU A 81 17.71 -0.75 3.12
C GLU A 81 16.34 -0.83 2.44
N SER A 82 15.26 -0.86 3.23
CA SER A 82 13.89 -0.86 2.73
C SER A 82 13.59 0.37 1.86
N LEU A 83 14.06 1.55 2.27
CA LEU A 83 13.91 2.78 1.49
C LEU A 83 14.67 2.70 0.16
N VAL A 84 15.94 2.28 0.18
CA VAL A 84 16.75 2.13 -1.04
C VAL A 84 16.07 1.15 -2.02
N ARG A 85 15.57 0.03 -1.51
CA ARG A 85 14.84 -0.96 -2.31
C ARG A 85 13.54 -0.40 -2.90
N ALA A 86 12.80 0.41 -2.15
CA ALA A 86 11.55 1.02 -2.60
C ALA A 86 11.73 1.98 -3.79
N PHE A 87 12.89 2.65 -3.89
CA PHE A 87 13.21 3.57 -4.99
C PHE A 87 13.96 2.94 -6.16
N ARG A 88 14.50 1.72 -6.00
CA ARG A 88 15.33 1.06 -7.04
C ARG A 88 14.52 0.53 -8.21
N TYR A 89 13.22 0.28 -8.03
CA TYR A 89 12.36 -0.31 -9.05
C TYR A 89 11.19 0.59 -9.38
#